data_AF-D1JD28-F1
#
_entry.id   AF-D1JD28-F1
#
_cell.length_a   1.000
_cell.length_b   1.000
_cell.length_c   1.000
_cell.angle_alpha   90.00
_cell.angle_beta   90.00
_cell.angle_gamma   90.00
#
_symmetry.space_group_name_H-M   'P 1'
#
loop_
_entity.id
_entity.type
_entity.pdbx_description
1 polymer ?
#
loop_
_entity_poly.entity_id
_entity_poly.type
_entity_poly.pdbx_seq_one_letter_code
_entity_poly.pdbx_strand_id
1 'polypeptide(L)' 'MKKDLIVVGTGPAGITTGMYAVRSGLETLVLDKGICGGLPNELEEVKKVESKAEEMTVITEK' A
#
# COMPACT_ATOMS: atom_id res chain seq x y z
N MET A 1 -19.62 1.72 11.43
CA MET A 1 -18.15 1.54 11.44
C MET A 1 -17.53 2.79 10.85
N LYS A 2 -16.71 3.50 11.63
CA LYS A 2 -15.90 4.62 11.14
C LYS A 2 -14.50 4.06 10.90
N LYS A 3 -13.81 4.50 9.86
CA LYS A 3 -12.43 4.10 9.57
C LYS A 3 -11.59 5.36 9.45
N ASP A 4 -10.38 5.32 9.95
CA ASP A 4 -9.45 6.45 9.89
C ASP A 4 -8.76 6.52 8.52
N LEU A 5 -8.55 5.36 7.89
CA LEU A 5 -7.93 5.24 6.58
C LEU A 5 -8.58 4.14 5.76
N ILE A 6 -8.84 4.42 4.48
CA ILE A 6 -9.28 3.43 3.50
C ILE A 6 -8.25 3.37 2.38
N VAL A 7 -7.69 2.18 2.15
CA VAL A 7 -6.73 1.90 1.08
C VAL A 7 -7.42 1.03 0.04
N VAL A 8 -7.37 1.47 -1.22
CA VAL A 8 -7.94 0.73 -2.35
C VAL A 8 -6.80 0.18 -3.20
N GLY A 9 -6.71 -1.15 -3.27
CA GLY A 9 -5.65 -1.92 -3.90
C GLY A 9 -4.75 -2.61 -2.88
N THR A 10 -4.50 -3.91 -3.09
CA THR A 10 -3.63 -4.77 -2.28
C THR A 10 -2.39 -5.22 -3.06
N GLY A 11 -1.85 -4.32 -3.90
CA GLY A 11 -0.49 -4.46 -4.42
C GLY A 11 0.58 -4.26 -3.33
N PRO A 12 1.87 -4.25 -3.70
CA PRO A 12 2.97 -4.04 -2.74
C PRO A 12 2.84 -2.71 -1.98
N ALA A 13 2.40 -1.65 -2.65
CA ALA A 13 2.13 -0.36 -2.01
C ALA A 13 0.99 -0.46 -0.97
N GLY A 14 -0.17 -0.99 -1.34
CA GLY A 14 -1.35 -1.03 -0.47
C GLY A 14 -1.18 -1.93 0.76
N ILE A 15 -0.51 -3.08 0.60
CA ILE A 15 -0.16 -3.95 1.73
C ILE A 15 0.81 -3.23 2.68
N THR A 16 1.82 -2.55 2.13
CA THR A 16 2.79 -1.79 2.94
C THR A 16 2.10 -0.66 3.69
N THR A 17 1.25 0.12 3.02
CA THR A 17 0.45 1.18 3.65
C THR A 17 -0.43 0.63 4.77
N GLY A 18 -1.18 -0.45 4.53
CA GLY A 18 -2.04 -1.05 5.55
C GLY A 18 -1.24 -1.54 6.77
N MET A 19 -0.08 -2.15 6.54
CA MET A 19 0.78 -2.64 7.61
C MET A 19 1.31 -1.49 8.48
N TYR A 20 1.78 -0.40 7.87
CA TYR A 20 2.27 0.76 8.61
C TYR A 20 1.15 1.57 9.26
N ALA A 21 -0.02 1.71 8.61
CA ALA A 21 -1.16 2.44 9.16
C ALA A 21 -1.71 1.77 10.42
N VAL A 22 -1.87 0.44 10.41
CA VAL A 22 -2.28 -0.32 11.60
C VAL A 22 -1.22 -0.23 12.70
N ARG A 23 0.07 -0.28 12.35
CA ARG A 23 1.16 -0.09 13.32
C ARG A 23 1.16 1.30 13.95
N SER A 24 0.69 2.32 13.24
CA SER A 24 0.49 3.68 13.75
C SER A 24 -0.81 3.84 14.56
N GLY A 25 -1.59 2.77 14.73
CA GLY A 25 -2.82 2.77 15.53
C GLY A 25 -4.08 3.21 14.78
N LEU A 26 -4.03 3.33 13.45
CA LEU A 26 -5.19 3.75 12.65
C LEU A 26 -6.13 2.58 12.38
N GLU A 27 -7.44 2.80 12.53
CA GLU A 27 -8.46 1.84 12.11
C GLU A 27 -8.56 1.83 10.58
N THR A 28 -7.74 0.97 9.96
CA THR A 28 -7.54 0.95 8.50
C THR A 28 -8.36 -0.15 7.82
N LEU A 29 -8.98 0.17 6.69
CA LEU A 29 -9.63 -0.79 5.80
C LEU A 29 -8.86 -0.87 4.48
N VAL A 30 -8.43 -2.07 4.10
CA VAL A 30 -7.77 -2.32 2.80
C VAL A 30 -8.71 -3.15 1.93
N LEU A 31 -8.99 -2.70 0.71
CA LEU A 31 -9.91 -3.34 -0.22
C LEU A 31 -9.21 -3.71 -1.52
N ASP A 32 -9.53 -4.87 -2.07
CA ASP A 32 -9.16 -5.29 -3.42
C ASP A 32 -10.32 -6.04 -4.07
N LYS A 33 -10.32 -6.07 -5.40
CA LYS A 33 -11.27 -6.85 -6.20
C LYS A 33 -10.79 -8.29 -6.45
N GLY A 34 -9.50 -8.56 -6.26
CA GLY A 34 -8.87 -9.85 -6.56
C GLY A 34 -7.98 -10.39 -5.45
N ILE A 35 -6.98 -11.18 -5.84
CA ILE A 35 -5.98 -11.76 -4.94
C ILE A 35 -4.95 -10.68 -4.58
N CYS A 36 -4.57 -10.63 -3.31
CA CYS A 36 -3.54 -9.71 -2.83
C CYS A 36 -2.16 -10.01 -3.44
N GLY A 37 -1.40 -8.96 -3.71
CA GLY A 37 -0.10 -9.01 -4.39
C GLY A 37 -0.02 -8.09 -5.60
N GLY A 38 -1.14 -7.84 -6.29
CA GLY A 38 -1.19 -6.98 -7.48
C GLY A 38 -0.39 -7.56 -8.65
N LEU A 39 0.27 -6.69 -9.42
CA LEU A 39 1.00 -7.06 -10.65
C LEU A 39 1.99 -8.24 -10.49
N PRO A 40 2.76 -8.38 -9.38
CA PRO A 40 3.59 -9.56 -9.14
C PRO A 40 2.90 -10.93 -9.27
N ASN A 41 1.58 -11.02 -9.08
CA ASN A 41 0.84 -12.27 -9.20
C ASN A 41 0.63 -12.71 -10.66
N GLU A 42 0.74 -11.79 -11.61
CA GLU A 42 0.54 -12.05 -13.04
C GLU A 42 1.86 -12.31 -13.78
N LEU A 43 2.99 -12.07 -13.12
CA LEU A 43 4.33 -12.19 -13.71
C LEU A 43 4.90 -13.60 -13.49
N GLU A 44 5.44 -14.20 -14.55
CA GLU A 44 6.18 -15.48 -14.45
C GLU A 44 7.51 -15.32 -13.69
N GLU A 45 8.12 -14.13 -13.76
CA GLU A 45 9.37 -13.81 -13.07
C GLU A 45 9.35 -12.37 -12.53
N VAL A 46 9.60 -12.22 -11.23
CA VAL A 46 9.64 -10.90 -10.57
C VAL A 46 11.03 -10.31 -10.76
N LYS A 47 11.12 -9.26 -11.60
CA LYS A 47 12.37 -8.52 -11.80
C LYS A 47 12.61 -7.55 -10.65
N LYS A 48 13.89 -7.40 -10.27
CA LYS A 48 14.31 -6.37 -9.31
C LYS A 48 14.12 -5.00 -9.95
N VAL A 49 13.14 -4.25 -9.46
CA VAL A 49 12.99 -2.83 -9.79
C VAL A 49 13.79 -2.04 -8.76
N GLU A 50 14.82 -1.32 -9.21
CA GLU A 50 15.48 -0.34 -8.35
C GLU A 50 14.53 0.83 -8.12
N SER A 51 14.42 1.27 -6.87
CA SER A 51 13.58 2.38 -6.49
C SER A 51 14.11 3.67 -7.11
N LYS A 52 13.52 4.10 -8.23
CA LYS A 52 13.48 5.52 -8.59
C LYS A 52 12.39 6.16 -7.73
N ALA A 53 12.75 6.51 -6.50
CA ALA A 53 11.89 7.34 -5.67
C ALA A 53 11.90 8.76 -6.27
N GLU A 54 11.00 9.03 -7.21
CA GLU A 54 10.70 10.41 -7.60
C GLU A 54 10.01 11.08 -6.40
N GLU A 55 10.56 12.21 -5.97
CA GLU A 55 10.32 12.94 -4.72
C GLU A 55 8.99 12.62 -3.99
N MET A 56 9.11 11.98 -2.83
CA MET A 56 8.00 11.93 -1.88
C MET A 56 7.98 13.23 -1.08
N THR A 57 7.20 14.22 -1.53
CA THR A 57 6.95 15.43 -0.75
C THR A 57 6.11 15.08 0.48
N VAL A 58 6.76 14.97 1.63
CA VAL A 58 6.07 14.84 2.92
C VAL A 58 5.63 16.24 3.34
N ILE A 59 4.39 16.59 3.04
CA ILE A 59 3.75 17.80 3.58
C ILE A 59 3.34 17.46 5.03
N THR A 60 4.18 17.83 6.00
CA THR A 60 3.77 17.84 7.41
C THR A 60 3.16 19.21 7.68
N GLU A 61 1.84 19.30 7.84
CA GLU A 61 1.28 20.46 8.53
C GLU A 61 1.58 20.31 10.03
N LYS A 62 2.12 21.38 10.62
CA LYS A 62 2.54 21.49 12.03
C LYS A 62 1.40 21.19 13.01
#